data_AF-A0A418ZUP7-F1
#
_entry.id   AF-A0A418ZUP7-F1
#
_cell.length_a   1.000
_cell.length_b   1.000
_cell.length_c   1.000
_cell.angle_alpha   90.00
_cell.angle_beta   90.00
_cell.angle_gamma   90.00
#
_symmetry.space_group_name_H-M   'P 1'
#
loop_
_entity.id
_entity.type
_entity.pdbx_description
1 polymer ?
#
loop_
_entity_poly.entity_id
_entity_poly.type
_entity_poly.pdbx_seq_one_letter_code
_entity_poly.pdbx_strand_id
1 'polypeptide(L)' 'MNFNQLLNMIARMLTRRAVNWGINKGVGRAARTGGKGGASPAERKQAQQNRAAVKRARQAARLARRIGR' A
#
# COMPACT_ATOMS: atom_id res chain seq x y z
N MET A 1 -7.34 -1.42 32.48
CA MET A 1 -7.35 -1.93 31.08
C MET A 1 -8.53 -1.30 30.38
N ASN A 2 -8.26 -0.37 29.47
CA ASN A 2 -9.28 0.52 28.94
C ASN A 2 -9.99 -0.13 27.76
N PHE A 3 -11.32 -0.15 27.82
CA PHE A 3 -12.19 -0.48 26.68
C PHE A 3 -11.82 0.33 25.41
N ASN A 4 -11.30 1.55 25.58
CA ASN A 4 -10.71 2.34 24.49
C ASN A 4 -9.51 1.67 23.81
N GLN A 5 -8.67 0.93 24.54
CA GLN A 5 -7.57 0.18 23.91
C GLN A 5 -8.11 -0.99 23.09
N LEU A 6 -9.16 -1.68 23.57
CA LEU A 6 -9.82 -2.74 22.83
C LEU A 6 -10.45 -2.21 21.53
N LEU A 7 -11.19 -1.10 21.60
CA LEU A 7 -11.76 -0.44 20.43
C LEU A 7 -10.70 0.04 19.44
N ASN A 8 -9.63 0.69 19.92
CA ASN A 8 -8.52 1.13 19.07
C ASN A 8 -7.81 -0.06 18.41
N MET A 9 -7.74 -1.20 19.11
CA MET A 9 -7.14 -2.41 18.59
C MET A 9 -8.01 -3.04 17.51
N ILE A 10 -9.33 -3.12 17.73
CA ILE A 10 -10.30 -3.63 16.75
C ILE A 10 -10.36 -2.72 15.52
N ALA A 11 -10.48 -1.40 15.70
CA ALA A 11 -10.50 -0.43 14.61
C ALA A 11 -9.20 -0.52 13.78
N ARG A 12 -8.03 -0.55 14.42
CA ARG A 12 -6.75 -0.75 13.71
C ARG A 12 -6.70 -2.08 12.96
N MET A 13 -7.25 -3.16 13.53
CA MET A 13 -7.26 -4.47 12.89
C MET A 13 -8.18 -4.47 11.68
N LEU A 14 -9.36 -3.86 11.79
CA LEU A 14 -10.33 -3.70 10.72
C LEU A 14 -9.79 -2.81 9.61
N THR A 15 -9.21 -1.64 9.92
CA THR A 15 -8.57 -0.77 8.93
C THR A 15 -7.40 -1.47 8.26
N ARG A 16 -6.52 -2.18 9.01
CA ARG A 16 -5.43 -2.96 8.41
C ARG A 16 -5.95 -4.05 7.48
N ARG A 17 -6.97 -4.80 7.89
CA ARG A 17 -7.56 -5.86 7.06
C ARG A 17 -8.27 -5.28 5.85
N ALA A 18 -9.04 -4.21 6.01
CA ALA A 18 -9.77 -3.52 4.94
C ALA A 18 -8.83 -2.85 3.94
N VAL A 19 -7.74 -2.24 4.40
CA VAL A 19 -6.71 -1.67 3.52
C VAL A 19 -5.91 -2.77 2.85
N ASN A 20 -5.51 -3.84 3.55
CA ASN A 20 -4.81 -4.96 2.91
C ASN A 20 -5.70 -5.70 1.90
N TRP A 21 -6.98 -5.92 2.22
CA TRP A 21 -7.95 -6.49 1.29
C TRP A 21 -8.29 -5.53 0.16
N GLY A 22 -8.49 -4.25 0.46
CA GLY A 22 -8.82 -3.20 -0.50
C GLY A 22 -7.67 -2.89 -1.44
N ILE A 23 -6.42 -2.99 -1.01
CA ILE A 23 -5.25 -2.89 -1.88
C ILE A 23 -5.04 -4.20 -2.63
N ASN A 24 -5.04 -5.37 -1.98
CA ASN A 24 -4.79 -6.63 -2.69
C ASN A 24 -5.91 -6.98 -3.69
N LYS A 25 -7.18 -6.72 -3.34
CA LYS A 25 -8.31 -6.87 -4.28
C LYS A 25 -8.51 -5.64 -5.14
N GLY A 26 -8.29 -4.42 -4.67
CA GLY A 26 -8.47 -3.21 -5.49
C GLY A 26 -7.34 -3.03 -6.49
N VAL A 27 -6.08 -3.20 -6.11
CA VAL A 27 -4.95 -3.25 -7.05
C VAL A 27 -4.97 -4.56 -7.83
N GLY A 28 -5.29 -5.70 -7.20
CA GLY A 28 -5.38 -6.98 -7.93
C GLY A 28 -6.53 -7.05 -8.95
N ARG A 29 -7.65 -6.36 -8.70
CA ARG A 29 -8.81 -6.26 -9.60
C ARG A 29 -8.74 -5.05 -10.52
N ALA A 30 -8.16 -3.93 -10.12
CA ALA A 30 -7.79 -2.87 -11.07
C ALA A 30 -6.72 -3.36 -12.05
N ALA A 31 -5.70 -4.10 -11.57
CA ALA A 31 -4.68 -4.72 -12.42
C ALA A 31 -5.18 -5.95 -13.19
N ARG A 32 -6.23 -6.68 -12.74
CA ARG A 32 -6.83 -7.78 -13.53
C ARG A 32 -7.93 -7.32 -14.48
N THR A 33 -8.73 -6.33 -14.11
CA THR A 33 -9.73 -5.73 -15.00
C THR A 33 -9.05 -4.83 -16.05
N GLY A 34 -7.89 -4.23 -15.74
CA GLY A 34 -6.99 -3.60 -16.73
C GLY A 34 -5.99 -4.56 -17.40
N GLY A 35 -5.85 -5.80 -16.93
CA GLY A 35 -4.80 -6.74 -17.33
C GLY A 35 -5.24 -8.03 -18.02
N LYS A 36 -6.51 -8.15 -18.43
CA LYS A 36 -6.95 -9.23 -19.35
C LYS A 36 -6.75 -8.88 -20.83
N GLY A 37 -6.43 -7.64 -21.15
CA GLY A 37 -5.78 -7.24 -22.40
C GLY A 37 -4.43 -6.61 -22.03
N GLY A 38 -3.37 -6.85 -22.80
CA GLY A 38 -2.00 -6.49 -22.44
C GLY A 38 -1.86 -5.08 -21.83
N ALA A 39 -1.10 -4.97 -20.73
CA ALA A 39 -0.88 -3.72 -20.01
C ALA A 39 -0.59 -2.57 -20.99
N SER A 40 -1.53 -1.61 -21.05
CA SER A 40 -1.45 -0.45 -21.93
C SER A 40 -0.13 0.30 -21.66
N PRO A 41 0.53 0.88 -22.68
CA PRO A 41 1.76 1.66 -22.49
C PRO A 41 1.62 2.75 -21.41
N ALA A 42 0.41 3.28 -21.21
CA ALA A 42 0.09 4.24 -20.16
C ALA A 42 0.23 3.65 -18.74
N GLU A 43 -0.24 2.43 -18.50
CA GLU A 43 -0.12 1.74 -17.19
C GLU A 43 1.33 1.39 -16.88
N ARG A 44 2.13 1.01 -17.88
CA ARG A 44 3.56 0.76 -17.68
C ARG A 44 4.30 2.02 -17.27
N LYS A 45 3.97 3.17 -17.86
CA LYS A 45 4.54 4.47 -17.47
C LYS A 45 4.13 4.85 -16.05
N GLN A 46 2.87 4.67 -15.66
CA GLN A 46 2.41 4.91 -14.30
C GLN A 46 3.09 3.98 -13.28
N ALA A 47 3.22 2.68 -13.58
CA ALA A 47 3.92 1.74 -12.73
C ALA A 47 5.41 2.08 -12.56
N GLN A 48 6.09 2.55 -13.62
CA GLN A 48 7.48 2.98 -13.56
C GLN A 48 7.65 4.26 -12.71
N GLN A 49 6.77 5.25 -12.88
CA GLN A 49 6.77 6.47 -12.07
C GLN A 49 6.53 6.14 -10.58
N ASN A 50 5.57 5.26 -10.30
CA ASN A 50 5.28 4.79 -8.94
C ASN A 50 6.48 4.04 -8.33
N ARG A 51 7.20 3.22 -9.10
CA ARG A 51 8.42 2.54 -8.63
C ARG A 51 9.50 3.53 -8.22
N ALA A 52 9.70 4.62 -8.96
CA ALA A 52 10.69 5.65 -8.61
C ALA A 52 10.31 6.36 -7.31
N ALA A 53 9.04 6.73 -7.15
CA ALA A 53 8.53 7.33 -5.92
C ALA A 53 8.69 6.39 -4.71
N VAL A 54 8.34 5.11 -4.86
CA VAL A 54 8.49 4.09 -3.82
C VAL A 54 9.96 3.88 -3.45
N LYS A 55 10.89 3.89 -4.41
CA LYS A 55 12.33 3.78 -4.13
C LYS A 55 12.83 4.93 -3.26
N ARG A 56 12.48 6.18 -3.59
CA ARG A 56 12.84 7.37 -2.80
C ARG A 56 12.22 7.31 -1.39
N ALA A 57 10.95 6.94 -1.29
CA ALA A 57 10.28 6.76 -0.01
C ALA A 57 10.96 5.69 0.86
N ARG A 58 11.38 4.56 0.26
CA ARG A 58 12.14 3.51 0.97
C ARG A 58 13.50 4.01 1.46
N GLN A 59 14.20 4.82 0.68
CA GLN A 59 15.48 5.42 1.09
C GLN A 59 15.29 6.38 2.26
N ALA A 60 14.30 7.27 2.18
CA ALA A 60 13.94 8.18 3.27
C ALA A 60 13.55 7.42 4.54
N ALA A 61 12.72 6.37 4.41
CA ALA A 61 12.33 5.53 5.53
C ALA A 61 13.52 4.77 6.15
N ARG A 62 14.50 4.32 5.35
CA ARG A 62 15.74 3.70 5.86
C ARG A 62 16.58 4.68 6.66
N LEU A 63 16.70 5.93 6.19
CA LEU A 63 17.40 6.98 6.91
C LEU A 63 16.67 7.32 8.21
N ALA A 64 15.35 7.51 8.16
CA ALA A 64 14.52 7.76 9.33
C ALA A 64 14.65 6.65 10.39
N ARG A 65 14.69 5.37 9.99
CA ARG A 65 14.92 4.23 10.90
C ARG A 65 16.33 4.15 11.49
N ARG A 66 17.31 4.83 10.90
CA ARG A 66 18.66 4.91 11.45
C ARG A 66 18.78 6.07 12.43
N ILE A 67 18.07 7.17 12.17
CA ILE A 67 18.02 8.34 13.06
C ILE A 67 17.17 8.06 14.30
N GLY A 68 16.08 7.30 14.16
CA GLY A 68 15.18 6.96 15.27
C GLY A 68 15.56 5.69 16.05
N ARG A 69 16.76 5.13 15.84
CA ARG A 69 17.35 4.08 16.69
C ARG A 69 18.44 4.71 17.53
#